data_AF-A0A3B8LJC5-F1
#
_entry.id   AF-A0A3B8LJC5-F1
#
_cell.length_a   1.000
_cell.length_b   1.000
_cell.length_c   1.000
_cell.angle_alpha   90.00
_cell.angle_beta   90.00
_cell.angle_gamma   90.00
#
_symmetry.space_group_name_H-M   'P 1'
#
loop_
_entity.id
_entity.type
_entity.pdbx_description
1 polymer ?
#
loop_
_entity_poly.entity_id
_entity_poly.type
_entity_poly.pdbx_seq_one_letter_code
_entity_poly.pdbx_strand_id
1 'polypeptide(L)'
;MSDEFLRGLKQLDETYQQHELSPEANARILRKLRGEDIQPVQPTRAIQSWHYALVAVGALMVIVWGGWRPAAQHWQQFSWRGQAIKRVGTQGLQCQLYTCDVQDRALRVSLTLHEQAMLRRQKHGLQLQRGTAFFDVVPRRRRQQPLRIFVSHGYIEVLGTAFTIVQDRRSGSVRLHRGKILFVGVDGRRVLLKPGQALFWPLRKRHTHDRAIQRIMRNVKRLRVPVRRRAITKHHVIRRKAPHHPAKMAKVRRPDEYVH
;
A
#
# COMPACT_ATOMS: atom_id res chain seq x y z
N MET A 1 25.47 22.61 -15.34
CA MET A 1 24.22 23.00 -16.05
C MET A 1 24.69 23.93 -17.17
N SER A 2 24.43 23.62 -18.44
CA SER A 2 25.07 24.32 -19.55
C SER A 2 24.45 25.70 -19.80
N ASP A 3 25.28 26.69 -20.17
CA ASP A 3 24.82 28.04 -20.53
C ASP A 3 23.82 28.04 -21.68
N GLU A 4 23.90 27.03 -22.55
CA GLU A 4 22.97 26.81 -23.66
C GLU A 4 21.53 26.56 -23.18
N PHE A 5 21.36 25.86 -22.06
CA PHE A 5 20.04 25.64 -21.46
C PHE A 5 19.45 26.93 -20.89
N LEU A 6 20.28 27.77 -20.25
CA LEU A 6 19.85 29.07 -19.72
C LEU A 6 19.45 30.04 -20.84
N ARG A 7 20.19 30.04 -21.97
CA ARG A 7 19.81 30.81 -23.18
C ARG A 7 18.48 30.31 -23.75
N GLY A 8 18.29 29.00 -23.82
CA GLY A 8 17.03 28.39 -24.28
C GLY A 8 15.82 28.81 -23.43
N LEU A 9 15.96 28.82 -22.09
CA LEU A 9 14.89 29.29 -21.20
C LEU A 9 14.60 30.79 -21.39
N LYS A 10 15.64 31.62 -21.54
CA LYS A 10 15.47 33.06 -21.73
C LYS A 10 14.74 33.39 -23.03
N GLN A 11 15.10 32.70 -24.12
CA GLN A 11 14.45 32.88 -25.42
C GLN A 11 12.99 32.41 -25.40
N LEU A 12 12.68 31.34 -24.65
CA LEU A 12 11.31 30.89 -24.46
C LEU A 12 10.48 31.95 -23.71
N ASP A 13 11.02 32.50 -22.62
CA ASP A 13 10.35 33.51 -21.80
C ASP A 13 10.06 34.80 -22.60
N GLU A 14 11.03 35.28 -23.38
CA GLU A 14 10.84 36.41 -24.29
C GLU A 14 9.74 36.15 -25.34
N THR A 15 9.65 34.93 -25.87
CA THR A 15 8.60 34.54 -26.84
C THR A 15 7.20 34.55 -26.20
N TYR A 16 7.09 34.12 -24.94
CA TYR A 16 5.83 34.16 -24.20
C TYR A 16 5.41 35.57 -23.81
N GLN A 17 6.36 36.47 -23.54
CA GLN A 17 6.05 37.87 -23.23
C GLN A 17 5.53 38.66 -24.44
N GLN A 18 5.93 38.30 -25.66
CA GLN A 18 5.41 38.93 -26.87
C GLN A 18 3.96 38.55 -27.21
N HIS A 19 3.45 37.45 -26.66
CA HIS A 19 2.05 37.09 -26.78
C HIS A 19 1.28 37.74 -25.64
N GLU A 20 0.87 38.99 -25.82
CA GLU A 20 -0.12 39.62 -24.94
C GLU A 20 -1.34 38.69 -24.87
N LEU A 21 -1.60 38.17 -23.68
CA LEU A 21 -2.79 37.37 -23.43
C LEU A 21 -4.00 38.19 -23.89
N SER A 22 -4.85 37.58 -24.73
CA SER A 22 -6.11 38.20 -25.14
C SER A 22 -6.80 38.81 -23.92
N PRO A 23 -7.37 40.03 -24.03
CA PRO A 23 -7.99 40.72 -22.91
C PRO A 23 -9.06 39.86 -22.20
N GLU A 24 -9.71 38.94 -22.91
CA GLU A 24 -10.63 37.96 -22.31
C GLU A 24 -9.95 36.92 -21.41
N ALA A 25 -8.77 36.41 -21.83
CA ALA A 25 -8.00 35.47 -21.04
C ALA A 25 -7.47 36.13 -19.75
N ASN A 26 -7.00 37.37 -19.86
CA ASN A 26 -6.56 38.16 -18.70
C ASN A 26 -7.71 38.45 -17.73
N ALA A 27 -8.89 38.83 -18.25
CA ALA A 27 -10.09 39.03 -17.42
C ALA A 27 -10.50 37.74 -16.68
N ARG A 28 -10.41 36.59 -17.33
CA ARG A 28 -10.74 35.28 -16.73
C ARG A 28 -9.75 34.86 -15.65
N ILE A 29 -8.45 35.10 -15.86
CA ILE A 29 -7.41 34.84 -14.84
C ILE A 29 -7.63 35.73 -13.62
N LEU A 30 -7.91 37.02 -13.83
CA LEU A 30 -8.16 37.96 -12.74
C LEU A 30 -9.42 37.62 -11.93
N ARG A 31 -10.52 37.16 -12.57
CA ARG A 31 -11.72 36.66 -11.86
C ARG A 31 -11.41 35.42 -11.00
N LYS A 32 -10.59 34.50 -11.51
CA LYS A 32 -10.16 33.32 -10.74
C LYS A 32 -9.29 33.70 -9.54
N LEU A 33 -8.36 34.63 -9.70
CA LEU A 33 -7.50 35.10 -8.61
C LEU A 33 -8.29 35.86 -7.53
N ARG A 34 -9.34 36.59 -7.91
CA ARG A 34 -10.28 37.24 -6.98
C ARG A 34 -11.25 36.29 -6.29
N GLY A 35 -11.32 35.02 -6.70
CA GLY A 35 -12.25 34.05 -6.14
C GLY A 35 -13.73 34.28 -6.53
N GLU A 36 -14.01 35.17 -7.48
CA GLU A 36 -15.37 35.51 -7.93
C GLU A 36 -16.04 34.38 -8.72
N ASP A 37 -15.26 33.45 -9.29
CA ASP A 37 -15.76 32.38 -10.17
C ASP A 37 -16.11 31.08 -9.44
N ILE A 38 -16.15 31.06 -8.11
CA ILE A 38 -16.66 29.90 -7.36
C ILE A 38 -18.18 30.03 -7.28
N GLN A 39 -18.89 29.83 -8.40
CA GLN A 39 -20.32 29.55 -8.32
C GLN A 39 -20.49 28.22 -7.57
N PRO A 40 -21.18 28.20 -6.41
CA PRO A 40 -21.60 26.94 -5.83
C PRO A 40 -22.53 26.27 -6.84
N VAL A 41 -22.19 25.07 -7.28
CA VAL A 41 -23.10 24.21 -8.04
C VAL A 41 -24.34 24.05 -7.18
N GLN A 42 -25.39 24.81 -7.46
CA GLN A 42 -26.65 24.67 -6.75
C GLN A 42 -27.19 23.29 -7.11
N PRO A 43 -27.37 22.38 -6.14
CA PRO A 43 -28.05 21.13 -6.42
C PRO A 43 -29.47 21.49 -6.86
N THR A 44 -29.81 21.14 -8.08
CA THR A 44 -31.16 21.21 -8.62
C THR A 44 -32.08 20.40 -7.71
N ARG A 45 -32.74 21.10 -6.79
CA ARG A 45 -33.91 20.61 -6.05
C ARG A 45 -35.13 20.76 -6.95
N ALA A 46 -35.67 19.66 -7.42
CA ALA A 46 -37.08 19.54 -7.79
C ALA A 46 -37.49 18.06 -7.80
N ILE A 47 -38.77 17.82 -7.50
CA ILE A 47 -39.47 16.54 -7.30
C ILE A 47 -39.42 16.07 -5.84
N GLN A 48 -40.18 16.66 -4.93
CA GLN A 48 -41.66 16.71 -4.82
C GLN A 48 -42.19 15.48 -4.07
N SER A 49 -42.51 15.79 -2.81
CA SER A 49 -43.26 15.03 -1.83
C SER A 49 -44.62 14.54 -2.34
N TRP A 50 -44.97 13.29 -2.03
CA TRP A 50 -46.23 12.81 -1.44
C TRP A 50 -46.10 11.28 -1.28
N HIS A 51 -46.78 10.67 -0.28
CA HIS A 51 -46.76 9.23 0.09
C HIS A 51 -45.79 8.76 1.20
N TYR A 52 -45.69 9.49 2.31
CA TYR A 52 -45.31 8.87 3.60
C TYR A 52 -46.29 9.26 4.71
N ALA A 53 -47.56 8.97 4.48
CA ALA A 53 -48.52 8.73 5.55
C ALA A 53 -49.19 7.39 5.22
N LEU A 54 -49.25 6.48 6.20
CA LEU A 54 -49.81 5.12 6.14
C LEU A 54 -48.83 3.99 5.75
N VAL A 55 -47.92 3.61 6.67
CA VAL A 55 -47.79 2.21 7.17
C VAL A 55 -47.14 2.27 8.56
N ALA A 56 -47.94 2.53 9.59
CA ALA A 56 -47.51 2.55 10.99
C ALA A 56 -47.86 1.26 11.77
N VAL A 57 -48.11 0.12 11.10
CA VAL A 57 -48.55 -1.13 11.79
C VAL A 57 -47.72 -2.38 11.41
N GLY A 58 -46.69 -2.25 10.57
CA GLY A 58 -45.77 -3.37 10.23
C GLY A 58 -44.43 -3.37 10.98
N ALA A 59 -44.31 -2.62 12.08
CA ALA A 59 -43.02 -2.23 12.66
C ALA A 59 -42.40 -3.21 13.69
N LEU A 60 -42.94 -4.42 13.88
CA LEU A 60 -42.50 -5.33 14.96
C LEU A 60 -42.00 -6.72 14.52
N MET A 61 -41.96 -7.06 13.22
CA MET A 61 -41.56 -8.40 12.74
C MET A 61 -40.33 -8.45 11.80
N VAL A 62 -39.47 -7.42 11.76
CA VAL A 62 -38.24 -7.45 10.94
C VAL A 62 -36.95 -7.31 11.78
N ILE A 63 -37.05 -7.39 13.11
CA ILE A 63 -35.86 -7.31 13.99
C ILE A 63 -35.12 -8.66 14.09
N VAL A 64 -35.75 -9.80 13.73
CA VAL A 64 -35.14 -11.14 13.88
C VAL A 64 -34.33 -11.60 12.64
N TRP A 65 -34.43 -10.92 11.50
CA TRP A 65 -33.56 -11.15 10.32
C TRP A 65 -32.56 -10.01 10.05
N GLY A 66 -32.39 -9.10 11.01
CA GLY A 66 -31.61 -7.86 10.87
C GLY A 66 -30.12 -7.95 11.27
N GLY A 67 -29.46 -9.10 11.11
CA GLY A 67 -28.12 -9.31 11.68
C GLY A 67 -26.93 -8.94 10.78
N TRP A 68 -27.12 -8.74 9.48
CA TRP A 68 -26.02 -8.47 8.55
C TRP A 68 -26.34 -7.23 7.71
N ARG A 69 -26.34 -6.05 8.33
CA ARG A 69 -26.16 -4.82 7.55
C ARG A 69 -24.72 -4.86 7.01
N PRO A 70 -24.50 -5.05 5.68
CA PRO A 70 -23.14 -4.95 5.15
C PRO A 70 -22.64 -3.56 5.52
N ALA A 71 -21.45 -3.51 6.11
CA ALA A 71 -20.84 -2.27 6.55
C ALA A 71 -20.76 -1.27 5.38
N ALA A 72 -21.80 -0.45 5.22
CA ALA A 72 -21.89 0.68 4.28
C ALA A 72 -20.98 1.84 4.72
N GLN A 73 -19.95 1.52 5.49
CA GLN A 73 -19.30 2.43 6.40
C GLN A 73 -18.00 2.93 5.78
N HIS A 74 -17.85 4.26 5.80
CA HIS A 74 -16.61 5.06 5.77
C HIS A 74 -16.16 5.79 4.48
N TRP A 75 -16.95 5.84 3.39
CA TRP A 75 -16.55 6.59 2.18
C TRP A 75 -16.82 8.11 2.21
N GLN A 76 -17.50 8.63 3.23
CA GLN A 76 -17.84 10.06 3.34
C GLN A 76 -16.66 11.00 3.59
N GLN A 77 -15.40 10.52 3.57
CA GLN A 77 -14.22 11.32 3.93
C GLN A 77 -13.18 11.50 2.82
N PHE A 78 -13.45 11.01 1.60
CA PHE A 78 -12.63 11.40 0.46
C PHE A 78 -13.09 12.77 -0.03
N SER A 79 -12.20 13.75 0.03
CA SER A 79 -12.31 14.96 -0.76
C SER A 79 -11.36 14.81 -1.94
N TRP A 80 -11.84 15.12 -3.14
CA TRP A 80 -11.05 15.09 -4.36
C TRP A 80 -11.14 16.42 -5.08
N ARG A 81 -10.08 16.77 -5.80
CA ARG A 81 -10.07 17.88 -6.77
C ARG A 81 -9.63 17.32 -8.11
N GLY A 82 -10.46 17.51 -9.14
CA GLY A 82 -10.20 17.03 -10.49
C GLY A 82 -11.45 16.48 -11.18
N GLN A 83 -11.55 16.66 -12.50
CA GLN A 83 -12.72 16.29 -13.30
C GLN A 83 -12.75 14.80 -13.74
N ALA A 84 -11.74 14.00 -13.42
CA ALA A 84 -11.52 12.70 -14.08
C ALA A 84 -11.44 11.48 -13.14
N ILE A 85 -12.14 11.50 -11.99
CA ILE A 85 -12.20 10.34 -11.09
C ILE A 85 -13.47 9.55 -11.35
N LYS A 86 -13.30 8.30 -11.78
CA LYS A 86 -14.39 7.32 -11.87
C LYS A 86 -14.32 6.38 -10.67
N ARG A 87 -15.43 6.23 -9.93
CA ARG A 87 -15.56 5.16 -8.94
C ARG A 87 -15.65 3.82 -9.66
N VAL A 88 -14.85 2.86 -9.23
CA VAL A 88 -14.84 1.49 -9.77
C VAL A 88 -15.32 0.54 -8.69
N GLY A 89 -16.56 0.05 -8.85
CA GLY A 89 -17.22 -0.78 -7.85
C GLY A 89 -17.47 -0.05 -6.53
N THR A 90 -17.60 -0.81 -5.44
CA THR A 90 -17.93 -0.27 -4.11
C THR A 90 -16.75 0.33 -3.37
N GLN A 91 -15.51 0.10 -3.82
CA GLN A 91 -14.30 0.47 -3.07
C GLN A 91 -13.12 0.98 -3.90
N GLY A 92 -13.26 1.09 -5.23
CA GLY A 92 -12.19 1.49 -6.13
C GLY A 92 -12.33 2.94 -6.61
N LEU A 93 -11.20 3.60 -6.78
CA LEU A 93 -11.04 4.85 -7.51
C LEU A 93 -10.16 4.55 -8.72
N GLN A 94 -10.61 4.98 -9.91
CA GLN A 94 -9.83 4.96 -11.11
C GLN A 94 -9.68 6.39 -11.62
N CYS A 95 -8.44 6.82 -11.76
CA CYS A 95 -8.12 8.07 -12.44
C CYS A 95 -8.13 7.79 -13.96
N GLN A 96 -8.98 8.46 -14.72
CA GLN A 96 -9.11 8.21 -16.17
C GLN A 96 -8.19 9.08 -17.02
N LEU A 97 -7.94 10.34 -16.62
CA LEU A 97 -7.18 11.31 -17.40
C LEU A 97 -6.15 12.04 -16.52
N TYR A 98 -4.95 12.24 -17.08
CA TYR A 98 -3.82 13.00 -16.54
C TYR A 98 -3.49 12.69 -15.07
N THR A 99 -4.02 13.49 -14.15
CA THR A 99 -3.71 13.45 -12.73
C THR A 99 -4.98 13.60 -11.91
N CYS A 100 -5.05 12.87 -10.79
CA CYS A 100 -6.14 12.98 -9.83
C CYS A 100 -5.58 13.15 -8.42
N ASP A 101 -5.94 14.25 -7.76
CA ASP A 101 -5.59 14.49 -6.37
C ASP A 101 -6.69 13.98 -5.45
N VAL A 102 -6.31 13.08 -4.55
CA VAL A 102 -7.19 12.43 -3.59
C VAL A 102 -6.66 12.67 -2.20
N GLN A 103 -7.53 13.10 -1.30
CA GLN A 103 -7.21 13.23 0.12
C GLN A 103 -8.08 12.29 0.93
N ASP A 104 -7.44 11.43 1.73
CA ASP A 104 -8.12 10.57 2.69
C ASP A 104 -7.83 11.08 4.11
N ARG A 105 -8.82 11.78 4.68
CA ARG A 105 -8.69 12.38 6.02
C ARG A 105 -8.55 11.34 7.13
N ALA A 106 -9.26 10.21 7.02
CA ALA A 106 -9.18 9.12 7.99
C ALA A 106 -7.79 8.46 8.01
N LEU A 107 -7.18 8.28 6.83
CA LEU A 107 -5.85 7.71 6.72
C LEU A 107 -4.72 8.76 6.86
N ARG A 108 -5.05 10.06 6.91
CA ARG A 108 -4.11 11.20 6.95
C ARG A 108 -3.08 11.13 5.82
N VAL A 109 -3.56 10.88 4.60
CA VAL A 109 -2.75 10.78 3.38
C VAL A 109 -3.32 11.65 2.28
N SER A 110 -2.42 12.36 1.61
CA SER A 110 -2.67 13.01 0.32
C SER A 110 -1.98 12.19 -0.75
N LEU A 111 -2.66 11.94 -1.86
CA LEU A 111 -2.09 11.16 -2.95
C LEU A 111 -2.45 11.76 -4.31
N THR A 112 -1.49 11.73 -5.22
CA THR A 112 -1.64 12.15 -6.60
C THR A 112 -1.53 10.90 -7.47
N LEU A 113 -2.63 10.53 -8.10
CA LEU A 113 -2.71 9.42 -9.04
C LEU A 113 -2.37 9.94 -10.43
N HIS A 114 -1.57 9.18 -11.19
CA HIS A 114 -1.24 9.47 -12.57
C HIS A 114 -1.76 8.35 -13.47
N GLU A 115 -2.28 8.72 -14.64
CA GLU A 115 -2.56 7.85 -15.81
C GLU A 115 -3.13 6.46 -15.50
N GLN A 116 -4.45 6.30 -15.63
CA GLN A 116 -5.13 5.01 -15.47
C GLN A 116 -4.89 4.30 -14.12
N ALA A 117 -4.34 5.01 -13.13
CA ALA A 117 -4.09 4.45 -11.83
C ALA A 117 -5.39 3.99 -11.17
N MET A 118 -5.35 2.78 -10.62
CA MET A 118 -6.46 2.15 -9.92
C MET A 118 -6.07 1.93 -8.46
N LEU A 119 -6.76 2.65 -7.58
CA LEU A 119 -6.56 2.60 -6.15
C LEU A 119 -7.82 2.03 -5.50
N ARG A 120 -7.67 1.09 -4.57
CA ARG A 120 -8.77 0.52 -3.80
C ARG A 120 -8.55 0.72 -2.31
N ARG A 121 -9.59 1.06 -1.56
CA ARG A 121 -9.49 1.13 -0.09
C ARG A 121 -9.58 -0.26 0.53
N GLN A 122 -8.77 -0.49 1.55
CA GLN A 122 -8.72 -1.72 2.33
C GLN A 122 -8.99 -1.39 3.81
N LYS A 123 -9.41 -2.40 4.59
CA LYS A 123 -9.71 -2.23 6.03
C LYS A 123 -8.58 -1.56 6.82
N HIS A 124 -7.33 -1.82 6.44
CA HIS A 124 -6.13 -1.31 7.10
C HIS A 124 -5.22 -0.46 6.20
N GLY A 125 -5.77 0.10 5.12
CA GLY A 125 -5.01 1.02 4.27
C GLY A 125 -5.51 1.12 2.83
N LEU A 126 -4.59 1.14 1.89
CA LEU A 126 -4.86 1.35 0.46
C LEU A 126 -4.20 0.26 -0.36
N GLN A 127 -4.78 -0.10 -1.51
CA GLN A 127 -4.20 -1.03 -2.47
C GLN A 127 -4.06 -0.35 -3.81
N LEU A 128 -2.84 -0.22 -4.30
CA LEU A 128 -2.60 0.18 -5.68
C LEU A 128 -2.65 -1.08 -6.55
N GLN A 129 -3.58 -1.12 -7.50
CA GLN A 129 -3.73 -2.26 -8.40
C GLN A 129 -2.85 -2.11 -9.64
N ARG A 130 -2.81 -0.90 -10.21
CA ARG A 130 -1.98 -0.52 -11.36
C ARG A 130 -1.80 1.00 -11.43
N GLY A 131 -0.84 1.44 -12.23
CA GLY A 131 -0.54 2.84 -12.54
C GLY A 131 0.51 3.44 -11.62
N THR A 132 0.59 4.76 -11.62
CA THR A 132 1.56 5.52 -10.83
C THR A 132 0.84 6.35 -9.78
N ALA A 133 1.37 6.34 -8.55
CA ALA A 133 0.80 7.11 -7.46
C ALA A 133 1.91 7.70 -6.60
N PHE A 134 1.85 9.01 -6.38
CA PHE A 134 2.61 9.71 -5.37
C PHE A 134 1.81 9.72 -4.06
N PHE A 135 2.47 9.38 -2.95
CA PHE A 135 1.89 9.40 -1.62
C PHE A 135 2.66 10.38 -0.75
N ASP A 136 1.94 11.27 -0.06
CA ASP A 136 2.44 12.06 1.06
C ASP A 136 1.62 11.74 2.31
N VAL A 137 2.24 11.00 3.22
CA VAL A 137 1.61 10.47 4.43
C VAL A 137 2.07 11.31 5.62
N VAL A 138 1.11 11.87 6.34
CA VAL A 138 1.40 12.65 7.54
C VAL A 138 2.02 11.74 8.62
N PRO A 139 3.09 12.18 9.30
CA PRO A 139 3.71 11.40 10.37
C PRO A 139 2.74 10.90 11.45
N ARG A 140 2.92 9.63 11.80
CA ARG A 140 2.18 8.90 12.82
C ARG A 140 3.07 8.71 14.05
N ARG A 141 2.47 8.71 15.24
CA ARG A 141 3.20 8.47 16.49
C ARG A 141 3.70 7.02 16.53
N ARG A 142 4.83 6.75 17.21
CA ARG A 142 5.43 5.40 17.28
C ARG A 142 4.49 4.29 17.78
N ARG A 143 3.47 4.63 18.57
CA ARG A 143 2.47 3.68 19.11
C ARG A 143 1.24 3.48 18.20
N GLN A 144 1.11 4.27 17.13
CA GLN A 144 0.00 4.13 16.18
C GLN A 144 0.31 3.04 15.15
N GLN A 145 -0.73 2.33 14.70
CA GLN A 145 -0.57 1.35 13.63
C GLN A 145 -0.08 2.03 12.34
N PRO A 146 0.92 1.44 11.65
CA PRO A 146 1.42 1.97 10.39
C PRO A 146 0.33 1.89 9.31
N LEU A 147 0.35 2.85 8.39
CA LEU A 147 -0.48 2.77 7.18
C LEU A 147 0.11 1.68 6.28
N ARG A 148 -0.74 0.77 5.79
CA ARG A 148 -0.35 -0.27 4.84
C ARG A 148 -0.78 0.09 3.42
N ILE A 149 0.18 0.09 2.50
CA ILE A 149 -0.08 0.19 1.07
C ILE A 149 0.17 -1.17 0.43
N PHE A 150 -0.90 -1.84 0.00
CA PHE A 150 -0.84 -3.13 -0.65
C PHE A 150 -0.49 -2.97 -2.13
N VAL A 151 0.45 -3.79 -2.59
CA VAL A 151 0.94 -3.86 -3.97
C VAL A 151 0.89 -5.31 -4.45
N SER A 152 1.20 -5.58 -5.71
CA SER A 152 1.07 -6.93 -6.29
C SER A 152 1.88 -8.02 -5.55
N HIS A 153 3.01 -7.68 -4.94
CA HIS A 153 3.94 -8.65 -4.34
C HIS A 153 4.22 -8.43 -2.85
N GLY A 154 3.29 -7.78 -2.14
CA GLY A 154 3.41 -7.55 -0.71
C GLY A 154 2.70 -6.28 -0.26
N TYR A 155 3.25 -5.65 0.77
CA TYR A 155 2.76 -4.37 1.26
C TYR A 155 3.89 -3.51 1.80
N ILE A 156 3.64 -2.21 1.84
CA ILE A 156 4.56 -1.19 2.37
C ILE A 156 3.96 -0.65 3.66
N GLU A 157 4.70 -0.72 4.75
CA GLU A 157 4.34 -0.07 6.01
C GLU A 157 4.94 1.33 6.10
N VAL A 158 4.07 2.29 6.41
CA VAL A 158 4.37 3.72 6.39
C VAL A 158 4.03 4.38 7.73
N LEU A 159 4.99 5.12 8.28
CA LEU A 159 4.83 5.89 9.53
C LEU A 159 4.86 7.42 9.32
N GLY A 160 4.98 7.91 8.09
CA GLY A 160 5.11 9.34 7.80
C GLY A 160 6.16 9.61 6.74
N THR A 161 5.80 9.45 5.46
CA THR A 161 6.75 9.46 4.36
C THR A 161 6.17 10.06 3.10
N ALA A 162 7.06 10.48 2.21
CA ALA A 162 6.72 10.83 0.83
C ALA A 162 7.42 9.83 -0.10
N PHE A 163 6.68 9.18 -1.01
CA PHE A 163 7.21 8.17 -1.92
C PHE A 163 6.34 8.03 -3.17
N THR A 164 6.93 7.51 -4.24
CA THR A 164 6.21 7.18 -5.48
C THR A 164 6.18 5.68 -5.64
N ILE A 165 5.01 5.14 -5.99
CA ILE A 165 4.85 3.77 -6.46
C ILE A 165 4.54 3.81 -7.96
N VAL A 166 5.23 2.97 -8.72
CA VAL A 166 4.87 2.62 -10.10
C VAL A 166 4.54 1.14 -10.10
N GLN A 167 3.32 0.78 -10.48
CA GLN A 167 2.89 -0.62 -10.48
C GLN A 167 2.21 -1.01 -11.79
N ASP A 168 2.68 -2.11 -12.36
CA ASP A 168 2.01 -2.81 -13.44
C ASP A 168 1.27 -4.06 -12.89
N ARG A 169 0.79 -4.94 -13.78
CA ARG A 169 0.04 -6.14 -13.38
C ARG A 169 0.88 -7.20 -12.63
N ARG A 170 2.19 -7.26 -12.87
CA ARG A 170 3.11 -8.34 -12.43
C ARG A 170 4.35 -7.84 -11.69
N SER A 171 4.63 -6.56 -11.72
CA SER A 171 5.80 -5.96 -11.11
C SER A 171 5.51 -4.53 -10.69
N GLY A 172 6.49 -3.92 -10.08
CA GLY A 172 6.44 -2.52 -9.72
C GLY A 172 7.70 -2.09 -9.02
N SER A 173 7.72 -0.82 -8.67
CA SER A 173 8.78 -0.21 -7.93
C SER A 173 8.24 0.83 -6.96
N VAL A 174 8.99 1.04 -5.88
CA VAL A 174 8.79 2.15 -4.96
C VAL A 174 10.08 2.94 -4.87
N ARG A 175 9.99 4.26 -4.99
CA ARG A 175 11.08 5.20 -4.73
C ARG A 175 10.74 6.05 -3.53
N LEU A 176 11.58 6.01 -2.50
CA LEU A 176 11.38 6.76 -1.27
C LEU A 176 12.01 8.15 -1.40
N HIS A 177 11.21 9.20 -1.21
CA HIS A 177 11.68 10.59 -1.25
C HIS A 177 12.03 11.12 0.14
N ARG A 178 11.18 10.84 1.14
CA ARG A 178 11.36 11.33 2.53
C ARG A 178 10.90 10.30 3.56
N GLY A 179 11.59 10.23 4.70
CA GLY A 179 11.23 9.41 5.85
C GLY A 179 11.78 7.99 5.76
N LYS A 180 11.01 6.98 6.19
CA LYS A 180 11.40 5.55 6.16
C LYS A 180 10.18 4.69 5.87
N ILE A 181 10.33 3.72 4.97
CA ILE A 181 9.30 2.72 4.69
C ILE A 181 9.86 1.31 4.86
N LEU A 182 9.00 0.39 5.29
CA LEU A 182 9.32 -1.03 5.38
C LEU A 182 8.51 -1.78 4.32
N PHE A 183 9.17 -2.32 3.31
CA PHE A 183 8.55 -3.23 2.37
C PHE A 183 8.53 -4.64 2.97
N VAL A 184 7.37 -5.29 2.95
CA VAL A 184 7.18 -6.69 3.35
C VAL A 184 6.67 -7.47 2.15
N GLY A 185 7.51 -8.36 1.63
CA GLY A 185 7.16 -9.22 0.50
C GLY A 185 6.17 -10.32 0.90
N VAL A 186 5.53 -10.93 -0.10
CA VAL A 186 4.64 -12.11 0.10
C VAL A 186 5.32 -13.31 0.76
N ASP A 187 6.65 -13.39 0.67
CA ASP A 187 7.48 -14.42 1.33
C ASP A 187 7.96 -14.00 2.74
N GLY A 188 7.44 -12.91 3.27
CA GLY A 188 7.78 -12.37 4.58
C GLY A 188 9.12 -11.63 4.62
N ARG A 189 9.87 -11.54 3.52
CA ARG A 189 11.12 -10.75 3.50
C ARG A 189 10.82 -9.29 3.76
N ARG A 190 11.64 -8.68 4.61
CA ARG A 190 11.52 -7.29 5.03
C ARG A 190 12.69 -6.48 4.49
N VAL A 191 12.40 -5.36 3.84
CA VAL A 191 13.41 -4.43 3.31
C VAL A 191 13.08 -3.03 3.79
N LEU A 192 13.96 -2.46 4.62
CA LEU A 192 13.87 -1.08 5.07
C LEU A 192 14.50 -0.17 4.02
N LEU A 193 13.74 0.81 3.52
CA LEU A 193 14.24 1.82 2.61
C LEU A 193 14.54 3.12 3.35
N LYS A 194 15.62 3.77 2.91
CA LYS A 194 16.03 5.14 3.27
C LYS A 194 15.70 6.11 2.12
N PRO A 195 15.62 7.42 2.40
CA PRO A 195 15.42 8.42 1.36
C PRO A 195 16.42 8.28 0.21
N GLY A 196 15.94 8.46 -1.02
CA GLY A 196 16.71 8.28 -2.27
C GLY A 196 16.76 6.82 -2.77
N GLN A 197 16.45 5.82 -1.93
CA GLN A 197 16.47 4.43 -2.36
C GLN A 197 15.22 4.05 -3.16
N ALA A 198 15.41 3.10 -4.06
CA ALA A 198 14.34 2.44 -4.79
C ALA A 198 14.36 0.94 -4.52
N LEU A 199 13.18 0.32 -4.54
CA LEU A 199 13.01 -1.12 -4.47
C LEU A 199 12.08 -1.56 -5.59
N PHE A 200 12.43 -2.66 -6.24
CA PHE A 200 11.66 -3.28 -7.31
C PHE A 200 11.12 -4.62 -6.84
N TRP A 201 9.91 -4.97 -7.25
CA TRP A 201 9.32 -6.28 -7.02
C TRP A 201 8.84 -6.95 -8.33
N PRO A 202 8.77 -8.30 -8.38
CA PRO A 202 9.06 -9.27 -7.32
C PRO A 202 10.50 -9.18 -6.80
N LEU A 203 10.69 -9.30 -5.49
CA LEU A 203 12.03 -9.31 -4.89
C LEU A 203 12.80 -10.50 -5.47
N ARG A 204 13.95 -10.25 -6.11
CA ARG A 204 14.82 -11.32 -6.64
C ARG A 204 14.97 -12.41 -5.60
N LYS A 205 14.61 -13.66 -5.93
CA LYS A 205 14.81 -14.78 -5.01
C LYS A 205 16.27 -14.72 -4.56
N ARG A 206 16.49 -14.62 -3.25
CA ARG A 206 17.84 -14.74 -2.72
C ARG A 206 18.25 -16.13 -3.18
N HIS A 207 19.23 -16.24 -4.07
CA HIS A 207 19.91 -17.51 -4.32
C HIS A 207 20.76 -17.79 -3.08
N THR A 208 20.09 -17.97 -1.95
CA THR A 208 20.71 -18.33 -0.69
C THR A 208 21.27 -19.72 -0.92
N HIS A 209 22.59 -19.78 -0.98
CA HIS A 209 23.37 -20.97 -0.67
C HIS A 209 23.35 -22.15 -1.63
N ASP A 210 22.69 -22.10 -2.78
CA ASP A 210 22.81 -23.24 -3.70
C ASP A 210 24.27 -23.37 -4.21
N ARG A 211 24.97 -22.26 -4.47
CA ARG A 211 26.39 -22.34 -4.85
C ARG A 211 27.34 -22.74 -3.72
N ALA A 212 27.11 -22.30 -2.48
CA ALA A 212 27.97 -22.65 -1.35
C ALA A 212 27.75 -24.11 -0.90
N ILE A 213 26.49 -24.55 -0.81
CA ILE A 213 26.14 -25.95 -0.54
C ILE A 213 26.57 -26.82 -1.71
N GLN A 214 26.41 -26.41 -2.97
CA GLN A 214 26.95 -27.17 -4.11
C GLN A 214 28.48 -27.22 -4.12
N ARG A 215 29.20 -26.21 -3.59
CA ARG A 215 30.67 -26.24 -3.45
C ARG A 215 31.09 -27.21 -2.35
N ILE A 216 30.41 -27.17 -1.20
CA ILE A 216 30.63 -28.11 -0.09
C ILE A 216 30.30 -29.56 -0.56
N MET A 217 29.15 -29.77 -1.20
CA MET A 217 28.74 -31.08 -1.73
C MET A 217 29.70 -31.63 -2.80
N ARG A 218 30.24 -30.77 -3.68
CA ARG A 218 31.27 -31.18 -4.65
C ARG A 218 32.57 -31.62 -3.98
N ASN A 219 33.00 -30.92 -2.93
CA ASN A 219 34.21 -31.29 -2.19
C ASN A 219 33.99 -32.57 -1.36
N VAL A 220 32.82 -32.76 -0.75
CA VAL A 220 32.48 -34.01 -0.02
C VAL A 220 32.46 -35.22 -0.94
N LYS A 221 31.99 -35.10 -2.19
CA LYS A 221 32.07 -36.20 -3.18
C LYS A 221 33.50 -36.59 -3.53
N ARG A 222 34.45 -35.65 -3.55
CA ARG A 222 35.88 -35.94 -3.81
C ARG A 222 36.61 -36.55 -2.61
N LEU A 223 36.11 -36.31 -1.40
CA LEU A 223 36.68 -36.85 -0.17
C LEU A 223 36.12 -38.23 0.21
N ARG A 224 35.28 -38.87 -0.64
CA ARG A 224 35.04 -40.32 -0.55
C ARG A 224 36.31 -41.06 -0.97
N VAL A 225 37.30 -41.02 -0.10
CA VAL A 225 38.37 -42.01 -0.05
C VAL A 225 37.66 -43.37 0.09
N PRO A 226 37.99 -44.37 -0.75
CA PRO A 226 37.46 -45.71 -0.55
C PRO A 226 37.86 -46.13 0.86
N VAL A 227 36.87 -46.21 1.76
CA VAL A 227 37.05 -46.82 3.06
C VAL A 227 37.41 -48.27 2.77
N ARG A 228 38.71 -48.57 2.77
CA ARG A 228 39.21 -49.95 2.84
C ARG A 228 38.51 -50.55 4.04
N ARG A 229 37.51 -51.40 3.78
CA ARG A 229 36.83 -52.20 4.79
C ARG A 229 37.90 -53.08 5.43
N ARG A 230 38.56 -52.58 6.48
CA ARG A 230 39.24 -53.46 7.42
C ARG A 230 38.12 -54.26 8.07
N ALA A 231 38.21 -55.57 7.92
CA ALA A 231 37.32 -56.52 8.57
C ALA A 231 37.31 -56.22 10.08
N ILE A 232 36.20 -55.66 10.56
CA ILE A 232 35.99 -55.48 11.98
C ILE A 232 35.54 -56.83 12.50
N THR A 233 36.47 -57.50 13.17
CA THR A 233 36.21 -58.70 13.96
C THR A 233 35.10 -58.39 14.95
N LYS A 234 34.07 -59.24 14.96
CA LYS A 234 32.90 -59.16 15.84
C LYS A 234 33.36 -59.13 17.30
N HIS A 235 33.30 -57.98 17.95
CA HIS A 235 33.41 -57.90 19.40
C HIS A 235 32.04 -57.56 20.00
N HIS A 236 31.58 -58.59 20.71
CA HIS A 236 30.55 -58.68 21.71
C HIS A 236 29.84 -57.37 22.12
N VAL A 237 28.56 -57.31 21.78
CA VAL A 237 27.62 -56.30 22.24
C VAL A 237 27.21 -56.64 23.68
N ILE A 238 27.77 -55.93 24.66
CA ILE A 238 27.24 -55.92 26.02
C ILE A 238 26.01 -55.00 26.04
N ARG A 239 24.83 -55.62 26.06
CA ARG A 239 23.53 -54.99 26.34
C ARG A 239 23.59 -54.26 27.69
N ARG A 240 23.74 -52.93 27.69
CA ARG A 240 23.42 -52.10 28.86
C ARG A 240 21.96 -51.68 28.79
N LYS A 241 21.20 -52.17 29.78
CA LYS A 241 19.79 -51.92 30.07
C LYS A 241 19.63 -50.43 30.42
N ALA A 242 18.77 -49.72 29.68
CA ALA A 242 18.46 -48.32 29.96
C ALA A 242 17.57 -48.20 31.21
N PRO A 243 17.86 -47.27 32.14
CA PRO A 243 16.94 -46.96 33.23
C PRO A 243 15.76 -46.12 32.73
N HIS A 244 14.57 -46.57 33.08
CA HIS A 244 13.29 -45.87 32.99
C HIS A 244 13.39 -44.49 33.68
N HIS A 245 13.07 -43.41 32.96
CA HIS A 245 12.85 -42.11 33.56
C HIS A 245 11.36 -41.74 33.44
N PRO A 246 10.63 -41.56 34.56
CA PRO A 246 9.22 -41.22 34.52
C PRO A 246 9.01 -39.74 34.18
N ALA A 247 7.98 -39.52 33.37
CA ALA A 247 7.48 -38.21 32.97
C ALA A 247 7.04 -37.39 34.20
N LYS A 248 7.58 -36.17 34.35
CA LYS A 248 6.98 -35.14 35.19
C LYS A 248 6.11 -34.23 34.32
N MET A 249 4.80 -34.38 34.48
CA MET A 249 3.80 -33.42 34.04
C MET A 249 3.99 -32.09 34.77
N ALA A 250 4.28 -31.02 34.02
CA ALA A 250 4.19 -29.65 34.52
C ALA A 250 2.79 -29.10 34.22
N LYS A 251 2.00 -28.94 35.28
CA LYS A 251 0.67 -28.34 35.31
C LYS A 251 0.81 -26.82 35.12
N VAL A 252 0.59 -26.32 33.92
CA VAL A 252 0.57 -24.86 33.67
C VAL A 252 -0.80 -24.32 34.10
N ARG A 253 -0.80 -23.55 35.20
CA ARG A 253 -1.94 -22.76 35.69
C ARG A 253 -2.29 -21.68 34.66
N ARG A 254 -3.58 -21.57 34.33
CA ARG A 254 -4.16 -20.35 33.74
C ARG A 254 -4.42 -19.36 34.87
N PRO A 255 -4.02 -18.08 34.74
CA PRO A 255 -4.65 -17.02 35.50
C PRO A 255 -5.86 -16.50 34.73
N ASP A 256 -7.00 -16.59 35.40
CA ASP A 256 -8.24 -15.91 35.10
C ASP A 256 -8.10 -14.38 35.14
N GLU A 257 -9.16 -13.74 34.64
CA GLU A 257 -9.73 -12.50 35.16
C GLU A 257 -8.86 -11.23 35.18
N TYR A 258 -9.23 -10.28 34.32
CA TYR A 258 -9.46 -8.92 34.82
C TYR A 258 -10.72 -8.33 34.16
N VAL A 259 -11.74 -8.22 35.00
CA VAL A 259 -12.88 -7.31 34.90
C VAL A 259 -12.38 -5.90 35.23
N HIS A 260 -12.72 -4.92 34.38
CA HIS A 260 -13.27 -3.59 34.73
C HIS A 260 -13.40 -2.73 33.47
#